data_AF-A0A2E0DW08-F1
#
_entry.id   AF-A0A2E0DW08-F1
#
_cell.length_a   1.000
_cell.length_b   1.000
_cell.length_c   1.000
_cell.angle_alpha   90.00
_cell.angle_beta   90.00
_cell.angle_gamma   90.00
#
_symmetry.space_group_name_H-M   'P 1'
#
loop_
_entity.id
_entity.type
_entity.pdbx_description
1 polymer ?
#
loop_
_entity_poly.entity_id
_entity_poly.type
_entity_poly.pdbx_seq_one_letter_code
_entity_poly.pdbx_strand_id
1 'polypeptide(L)'
;MLPSAEPVAIAMVFILSAIVAWDAWWLTRQHLDIPQFGHLPNNGFAWKSERNHEMFRQWANLGSMAAMMALPWGFASFSDTPITYVIIWDILLGLHIISLLVPKRYAVTSTHLFADGQRYEWNRLVLAKRQPKYRIMLLRKGWGPFGPLPLGGDREDLDIAAEKIIEILHPDQEE
;
A
#
# COMPACT_ATOMS: atom_id res chain seq x y z
N MET A 1 6.34 31.81 22.42
CA MET A 1 6.27 30.73 23.41
C MET A 1 6.12 29.43 22.64
N LEU A 2 6.95 28.42 22.92
CA LEU A 2 6.73 27.08 22.39
C LEU A 2 5.46 26.51 23.06
N PRO A 3 4.61 25.76 22.32
CA PRO A 3 3.45 25.12 22.92
C PRO A 3 3.90 24.17 24.03
N SER A 4 3.06 23.97 25.05
CA SER A 4 3.30 22.93 26.04
C SER A 4 3.34 21.56 25.34
N ALA A 5 4.14 20.64 25.88
CA ALA A 5 4.40 19.35 25.24
C ALA A 5 3.13 18.49 25.10
N GLU A 6 2.22 18.56 26.07
CA GLU A 6 1.03 17.71 26.12
C GLU A 6 0.03 17.97 24.97
N PRO A 7 -0.42 19.21 24.67
CA PRO A 7 -1.26 19.48 23.50
C PRO A 7 -0.64 19.03 22.17
N VAL A 8 0.69 19.15 22.04
CA VAL A 8 1.40 18.67 20.84
C VAL A 8 1.35 17.15 20.79
N ALA A 9 1.63 16.46 21.90
CA ALA A 9 1.56 15.00 21.98
C ALA A 9 0.16 14.47 21.63
N ILE A 10 -0.89 15.11 22.16
CA ILE A 10 -2.29 14.79 21.84
C ILE A 10 -2.55 14.94 20.34
N ALA A 11 -2.15 16.08 19.76
CA ALA A 11 -2.34 16.32 18.33
C ALA A 11 -1.61 15.29 17.46
N MET A 12 -0.38 14.94 17.81
CA MET A 12 0.40 13.93 17.08
C MET A 12 -0.23 12.54 17.16
N VAL A 13 -0.63 12.10 18.35
CA VAL A 13 -1.34 10.83 18.56
C VAL A 13 -2.66 10.79 17.80
N PHE A 14 -3.41 11.90 17.80
CA PHE A 14 -4.66 12.00 17.06
C PHE A 14 -4.46 11.87 15.55
N ILE A 15 -3.47 12.58 14.99
CA ILE A 15 -3.12 12.48 13.56
C ILE A 15 -2.72 11.04 13.21
N LEU A 16 -1.84 10.42 14.00
CA LEU A 16 -1.42 9.05 13.76
C LEU A 16 -2.61 8.07 13.86
N SER A 17 -3.51 8.27 14.82
CA SER A 17 -4.72 7.47 14.95
C SER A 17 -5.60 7.56 13.70
N ALA A 18 -5.75 8.76 13.12
CA ALA A 18 -6.49 8.96 11.88
C ALA A 18 -5.85 8.23 10.69
N ILE A 19 -4.51 8.24 10.60
CA ILE A 19 -3.77 7.49 9.57
C ILE A 19 -4.01 5.97 9.72
N VAL A 20 -3.89 5.44 10.95
CA VAL A 20 -4.11 4.00 11.22
C VAL A 20 -5.55 3.60 10.89
N ALA A 21 -6.54 4.40 11.27
CA ALA A 21 -7.94 4.17 10.93
C ALA A 21 -8.18 4.18 9.41
N TRP A 22 -7.56 5.14 8.71
CA TRP A 22 -7.65 5.24 7.25
C TRP A 22 -7.05 4.02 6.54
N ASP A 23 -5.89 3.55 6.99
CA ASP A 23 -5.28 2.33 6.47
C ASP A 23 -6.15 1.09 6.69
N ALA A 24 -6.69 0.94 7.91
CA ALA A 24 -7.58 -0.17 8.24
C ALA A 24 -8.86 -0.14 7.37
N TRP A 25 -9.38 1.04 7.08
CA TRP A 25 -10.51 1.21 6.18
C TRP A 25 -10.18 0.76 4.75
N TRP A 26 -9.04 1.16 4.19
CA TRP A 26 -8.62 0.70 2.85
C TRP A 26 -8.36 -0.81 2.79
N LEU A 27 -7.75 -1.39 3.82
CA LEU A 27 -7.57 -2.84 3.91
C LEU A 27 -8.92 -3.56 3.92
N THR A 28 -9.88 -3.07 4.70
CA THR A 28 -11.23 -3.64 4.73
C THR A 28 -11.89 -3.56 3.35
N ARG A 29 -11.75 -2.41 2.68
CA ARG A 29 -12.28 -2.21 1.33
C ARG A 29 -11.66 -3.16 0.30
N GLN A 30 -10.36 -3.41 0.36
CA GLN A 30 -9.69 -4.40 -0.50
C GLN A 30 -10.30 -5.80 -0.38
N HIS A 31 -10.60 -6.23 0.85
CA HIS A 31 -11.22 -7.52 1.11
C HIS A 31 -12.66 -7.61 0.61
N LEU A 32 -13.41 -6.50 0.68
CA LEU A 32 -14.79 -6.42 0.17
C LEU A 32 -14.84 -6.34 -1.35
N ASP A 33 -13.97 -5.55 -1.98
CA ASP A 33 -13.93 -5.38 -3.43
C ASP A 33 -13.39 -6.64 -4.13
N ILE A 34 -12.46 -7.38 -3.50
CA ILE A 34 -11.84 -8.58 -4.07
C ILE A 34 -11.95 -9.73 -3.05
N PRO A 35 -13.11 -10.39 -2.93
CA PRO A 35 -13.33 -11.44 -1.92
C PRO A 35 -12.69 -12.78 -2.31
N GLN A 36 -12.59 -13.07 -3.61
CA GLN A 36 -12.09 -14.33 -4.17
C GLN A 36 -10.90 -14.07 -5.11
N PHE A 37 -10.07 -15.11 -5.30
CA PHE A 37 -8.90 -15.10 -6.17
C PHE A 37 -9.06 -16.11 -7.31
N GLY A 38 -8.23 -15.97 -8.34
CA GLY A 38 -8.30 -16.73 -9.57
C GLY A 38 -9.12 -16.02 -10.65
N HIS A 39 -9.65 -16.80 -11.59
CA HIS A 39 -10.44 -16.26 -12.68
C HIS A 39 -11.77 -15.67 -12.20
N LEU A 40 -12.07 -14.47 -12.68
CA LEU A 40 -13.32 -13.76 -12.43
C LEU A 40 -14.23 -13.83 -13.68
N PRO A 41 -15.54 -13.55 -13.53
CA PRO A 41 -16.43 -13.37 -14.68
C PRO A 41 -15.90 -12.31 -15.67
N ASN A 42 -16.33 -12.39 -16.93
CA ASN A 42 -15.93 -11.47 -18.01
C ASN A 42 -14.41 -11.40 -18.23
N ASN A 43 -13.74 -12.56 -18.20
CA ASN A 43 -12.31 -12.70 -18.45
C ASN A 43 -11.40 -11.97 -17.45
N GLY A 44 -11.91 -11.58 -16.27
CA GLY A 44 -11.11 -10.95 -15.22
C GLY A 44 -10.23 -11.94 -14.46
N PHE A 45 -9.33 -11.42 -13.63
CA PHE A 45 -8.46 -12.21 -12.76
C PHE A 45 -8.13 -11.47 -11.47
N ALA A 46 -8.19 -12.14 -10.34
CA ALA A 46 -7.86 -11.60 -9.03
C ALA A 46 -6.75 -12.38 -8.37
N TRP A 47 -5.81 -11.68 -7.74
CA TRP A 47 -4.68 -12.30 -7.04
C TRP A 47 -4.29 -11.48 -5.81
N LYS A 48 -3.28 -11.96 -5.09
CA LYS A 48 -2.71 -11.26 -3.93
C LYS A 48 -1.20 -11.21 -4.03
N SER A 49 -0.60 -10.20 -3.41
CA SER A 49 0.85 -10.22 -3.21
C SER A 49 1.26 -11.29 -2.19
N GLU A 50 2.55 -11.63 -2.22
CA GLU A 50 3.16 -12.46 -1.19
C GLU A 50 3.68 -11.62 -0.03
N ARG A 51 3.62 -12.17 1.18
CA ARG A 51 4.07 -11.50 2.40
C ARG A 51 5.55 -11.11 2.34
N ASN A 52 6.41 -11.96 1.77
CA ASN A 52 7.83 -11.69 1.62
C ASN A 52 8.09 -10.52 0.65
N HIS A 53 7.30 -10.43 -0.42
CA HIS A 53 7.34 -9.32 -1.36
C HIS A 53 6.88 -8.00 -0.73
N GLU A 54 5.85 -8.03 0.13
CA GLU A 54 5.42 -6.86 0.89
C GLU A 54 6.50 -6.36 1.86
N MET A 55 7.16 -7.27 2.58
CA MET A 55 8.27 -6.90 3.47
C MET A 55 9.41 -6.21 2.71
N PHE A 56 9.82 -6.76 1.56
CA PHE A 56 10.86 -6.14 0.73
C PHE A 56 10.42 -4.79 0.16
N ARG A 57 9.16 -4.67 -0.27
CA ARG A 57 8.57 -3.42 -0.75
C ARG A 57 8.61 -2.32 0.33
N GLN A 58 8.39 -2.71 1.58
CA GLN A 58 8.27 -1.80 2.72
C GLN A 58 9.56 -1.63 3.52
N TRP A 59 10.68 -2.26 3.14
CA TRP A 59 11.91 -2.28 3.97
C TRP A 59 12.37 -0.88 4.42
N ALA A 60 12.39 0.10 3.51
CA ALA A 60 12.74 1.48 3.85
C ALA A 60 11.74 2.10 4.86
N ASN A 61 10.44 1.86 4.66
CA ASN A 61 9.39 2.35 5.55
C ASN A 61 9.46 1.69 6.93
N LEU A 62 9.79 0.39 7.01
CA LEU A 62 10.02 -0.32 8.26
C LEU A 62 11.19 0.30 9.04
N GLY A 63 12.30 0.62 8.37
CA GLY A 63 13.43 1.31 8.98
C GLY A 63 13.06 2.69 9.52
N SER A 64 12.31 3.49 8.75
CA SER A 64 11.82 4.79 9.21
C SER A 64 10.88 4.66 10.41
N MET A 65 9.97 3.69 10.42
CA MET A 65 9.08 3.47 11.55
C MET A 65 9.82 3.02 12.82
N ALA A 66 10.83 2.16 12.70
CA ALA A 66 11.66 1.79 13.84
C ALA A 66 12.33 3.02 14.47
N ALA A 67 12.83 3.95 13.66
CA ALA A 67 13.35 5.22 14.15
C ALA A 67 12.24 6.09 14.80
N MET A 68 11.06 6.16 14.20
CA MET A 68 9.91 6.91 14.74
C MET A 68 9.36 6.33 16.05
N MET A 69 9.56 5.04 16.32
CA MET A 69 9.25 4.42 17.61
C MET A 69 10.33 4.73 18.64
N ALA A 70 11.62 4.61 18.27
CA ALA A 70 12.72 4.77 19.23
C ALA A 70 12.96 6.22 19.66
N LEU A 71 12.84 7.19 18.75
CA LEU A 71 13.19 8.59 19.02
C LEU A 71 12.34 9.22 20.14
N PRO A 72 11.00 9.07 20.18
CA PRO A 72 10.17 9.64 21.25
C PRO A 72 10.59 9.22 22.66
N TRP A 73 11.06 7.98 22.86
CA TRP A 73 11.56 7.53 24.16
C TRP A 73 12.75 8.35 24.66
N GLY A 74 13.65 8.73 23.75
CA GLY A 74 14.80 9.58 24.09
C GLY A 74 14.40 11.02 24.40
N PHE A 75 13.34 11.54 23.77
CA PHE A 75 12.90 12.94 23.93
C PHE A 75 11.85 13.16 25.01
N ALA A 76 11.13 12.13 25.44
CA ALA A 76 10.07 12.24 26.43
C ALA A 76 10.59 12.79 27.77
N SER A 77 11.78 12.36 28.20
CA SER A 77 12.42 12.85 29.42
C SER A 77 12.90 14.31 29.32
N PHE A 78 13.24 14.79 28.12
CA PHE A 78 13.67 16.18 27.91
C PHE A 78 12.52 17.18 27.78
N SER A 79 11.32 16.70 27.45
CA SER A 79 10.17 17.52 27.10
C SER A 79 9.06 17.49 28.16
N ASP A 80 9.26 16.79 29.27
CA ASP A 80 8.24 16.50 30.29
C ASP A 80 6.95 15.91 29.67
N THR A 81 7.09 15.16 28.57
CA THR A 81 5.95 14.52 27.90
C THR A 81 5.54 13.28 28.70
N PRO A 82 4.25 13.12 29.07
CA PRO A 82 3.79 11.91 29.74
C PRO A 82 4.09 10.65 28.92
N ILE A 83 4.76 9.67 29.54
CA ILE A 83 5.18 8.41 28.92
C ILE A 83 4.00 7.66 28.28
N THR A 84 2.79 7.84 28.81
CA THR A 84 1.56 7.28 28.24
C THR A 84 1.39 7.61 26.75
N TYR A 85 1.70 8.83 26.31
CA TYR A 85 1.58 9.20 24.88
C TYR A 85 2.61 8.48 24.01
N VAL A 86 3.81 8.21 24.54
CA VAL A 86 4.85 7.44 23.84
C VAL A 86 4.43 5.99 23.67
N ILE A 87 3.83 5.39 24.70
CA ILE A 87 3.30 4.02 24.62
C ILE A 87 2.16 3.94 23.59
N ILE A 88 1.21 4.88 23.62
CA ILE A 88 0.10 4.92 22.65
C ILE A 88 0.64 5.08 21.23
N TRP A 89 1.64 5.96 21.05
CA TRP A 89 2.33 6.17 19.78
C TRP A 89 2.94 4.88 19.24
N ASP A 90 3.68 4.13 20.06
CA ASP A 90 4.26 2.86 19.66
C ASP A 90 3.20 1.80 19.32
N ILE A 91 2.10 1.74 20.07
CA ILE A 91 0.99 0.84 19.74
C ILE A 91 0.41 1.18 18.36
N LEU A 92 0.14 2.46 18.09
CA LEU A 92 -0.40 2.92 16.81
C LEU A 92 0.56 2.66 15.65
N LEU A 93 1.86 2.96 15.83
CA LEU A 93 2.88 2.63 14.82
C LEU A 93 3.00 1.12 14.61
N GLY A 94 2.90 0.32 15.67
CA GLY A 94 2.87 -1.14 15.56
C GLY A 94 1.69 -1.63 14.70
N LEU A 95 0.50 -1.06 14.91
CA LEU A 95 -0.68 -1.35 14.09
C LEU A 95 -0.48 -0.92 12.63
N HIS A 96 0.16 0.24 12.39
CA HIS A 96 0.51 0.69 11.04
C HIS A 96 1.54 -0.24 10.37
N ILE A 97 2.57 -0.68 11.07
CA ILE A 97 3.54 -1.67 10.55
C ILE A 97 2.80 -2.94 10.12
N ILE A 98 1.91 -3.45 10.98
CA ILE A 98 1.12 -4.64 10.68
C ILE A 98 0.28 -4.40 9.42
N SER A 99 -0.40 -3.25 9.31
CA SER A 99 -1.24 -2.90 8.14
C SER A 99 -0.44 -2.87 6.83
N LEU A 100 0.80 -2.36 6.85
CA LEU A 100 1.68 -2.32 5.69
C LEU A 100 2.10 -3.72 5.22
N LEU A 101 2.28 -4.66 6.15
CA LEU A 101 2.71 -6.04 5.87
C LEU A 101 1.57 -6.97 5.46
N VAL A 102 0.31 -6.53 5.59
CA VAL A 102 -0.84 -7.31 5.09
C VAL A 102 -0.73 -7.43 3.56
N PRO A 103 -0.77 -8.67 3.01
CA PRO A 103 -0.81 -8.92 1.58
C PRO A 103 -1.90 -8.11 0.89
N LYS A 104 -1.53 -7.40 -0.16
CA LYS A 104 -2.46 -6.56 -0.93
C LYS A 104 -3.19 -7.42 -1.94
N ARG A 105 -4.46 -7.09 -2.19
CA ARG A 105 -5.31 -7.76 -3.16
C ARG A 105 -5.41 -6.93 -4.42
N TYR A 106 -5.31 -7.60 -5.56
CA TYR A 106 -5.38 -6.98 -6.88
C TYR A 106 -6.41 -7.70 -7.76
N ALA A 107 -7.02 -6.97 -8.68
CA ALA A 107 -7.85 -7.59 -9.71
C ALA A 107 -7.78 -6.81 -11.02
N VAL A 108 -7.71 -7.55 -12.11
CA VAL A 108 -7.81 -7.05 -13.48
C VAL A 108 -9.21 -7.39 -13.98
N THR A 109 -9.91 -6.38 -14.48
CA THR A 109 -11.22 -6.53 -15.14
C THR A 109 -11.17 -5.81 -16.49
N SER A 110 -12.16 -6.08 -17.35
CA SER A 110 -12.23 -5.42 -18.67
C SER A 110 -12.30 -3.89 -18.62
N THR A 111 -12.74 -3.30 -17.50
CA THR A 111 -12.93 -1.85 -17.37
C THR A 111 -11.96 -1.17 -16.41
N HIS A 112 -11.54 -1.88 -15.36
CA HIS A 112 -10.72 -1.31 -14.29
C HIS A 112 -9.66 -2.28 -13.79
N LEU A 113 -8.56 -1.70 -13.32
CA LEU A 113 -7.63 -2.34 -12.38
C LEU A 113 -8.04 -1.99 -10.95
N PHE A 114 -8.12 -3.00 -10.09
CA PHE A 114 -8.26 -2.85 -8.65
C PHE A 114 -6.90 -3.07 -8.01
N ALA A 115 -6.39 -2.06 -7.32
CA ALA A 115 -5.11 -2.14 -6.63
C ALA A 115 -5.12 -1.23 -5.40
N ASP A 116 -4.52 -1.68 -4.30
CA ASP A 116 -4.46 -0.94 -3.03
C ASP A 116 -5.84 -0.44 -2.53
N GLY A 117 -6.93 -1.12 -2.90
CA GLY A 117 -8.31 -0.78 -2.51
C GLY A 117 -8.95 0.29 -3.39
N GLN A 118 -8.21 0.80 -4.36
CA GLN A 118 -8.66 1.78 -5.33
C GLN A 118 -8.99 1.13 -6.67
N ARG A 119 -9.85 1.83 -7.43
CA ARG A 119 -10.24 1.45 -8.79
C ARG A 119 -9.59 2.41 -9.77
N TYR A 120 -8.88 1.87 -10.75
CA TYR A 120 -8.16 2.63 -11.75
C TYR A 120 -8.69 2.28 -13.13
N GLU A 121 -9.16 3.29 -13.87
CA GLU A 121 -9.52 3.14 -15.28
C GLU A 121 -8.27 2.87 -16.12
N TRP A 122 -8.36 1.95 -17.09
CA TRP A 122 -7.25 1.58 -17.97
C TRP A 122 -6.72 2.76 -18.80
N ASN A 123 -7.59 3.68 -19.19
CA ASN A 123 -7.23 4.90 -19.93
C ASN A 123 -6.19 5.77 -19.21
N ARG A 124 -6.06 5.66 -17.87
CA ARG A 124 -5.12 6.40 -17.01
C ARG A 124 -3.85 5.62 -16.70
N LEU A 125 -3.74 4.38 -17.17
CA LEU A 125 -2.61 3.50 -16.91
C LEU A 125 -1.81 3.25 -18.18
N VAL A 126 -0.54 2.95 -18.01
CA VAL A 126 0.35 2.48 -19.07
C VAL A 126 1.37 1.53 -18.47
N LEU A 127 1.81 0.53 -19.25
CA LEU A 127 2.94 -0.30 -18.84
C LEU A 127 4.22 0.55 -18.73
N ALA A 128 5.00 0.33 -17.68
CA ALA A 128 6.34 0.90 -17.62
C ALA A 128 7.21 0.28 -18.73
N LYS A 129 8.04 1.11 -19.38
CA LYS A 129 8.95 0.69 -20.46
C LYS A 129 9.90 -0.45 -20.04
N ARG A 130 10.27 -0.49 -18.75
CA ARG A 130 11.12 -1.54 -18.18
C ARG A 130 10.34 -2.24 -17.06
N GLN A 131 10.03 -3.51 -17.28
CA GLN A 131 9.39 -4.34 -16.27
C GLN A 131 10.43 -4.92 -15.30
N PRO A 132 10.22 -4.79 -13.98
CA PRO A 132 11.02 -5.47 -12.96
C PRO A 132 10.68 -6.97 -12.90
N LYS A 133 11.61 -7.79 -12.39
CA LYS A 133 11.53 -9.27 -12.47
C LYS A 133 10.40 -9.92 -11.65
N TYR A 134 9.98 -9.31 -10.53
CA TYR A 134 9.09 -9.93 -9.53
C TYR A 134 7.79 -9.15 -9.28
N ARG A 135 7.41 -8.26 -10.21
CA ARG A 135 6.20 -7.43 -10.11
C ARG A 135 5.84 -6.86 -11.47
N ILE A 136 4.58 -6.56 -11.69
CA ILE A 136 4.14 -5.79 -12.86
C ILE A 136 4.22 -4.31 -12.48
N MET A 137 4.91 -3.52 -13.28
CA MET A 137 5.03 -2.08 -13.06
C MET A 137 4.14 -1.32 -14.05
N LEU A 138 3.09 -0.71 -13.51
CA LEU A 138 2.27 0.25 -14.24
C LEU A 138 2.65 1.67 -13.85
N LEU A 139 2.34 2.63 -14.72
CA LEU A 139 2.49 4.06 -14.47
C LEU A 139 1.14 4.75 -14.63
N ARG A 140 0.81 5.62 -13.69
CA ARG A 140 -0.34 6.53 -13.78
C ARG A 140 0.01 7.70 -14.69
N LYS A 141 -0.77 7.89 -15.76
CA LYS A 141 -0.60 9.01 -16.71
C LYS A 141 -0.76 10.34 -15.97
N GLY A 142 0.14 11.28 -16.23
CA GLY A 142 0.13 12.62 -15.62
C GLY A 142 0.77 12.75 -14.23
N TRP A 143 1.21 11.64 -13.60
CA TRP A 143 1.78 11.67 -12.23
C TRP A 143 3.32 11.66 -12.16
N GLY A 144 4.01 11.69 -13.32
CA GLY A 144 5.47 11.74 -13.38
C GLY A 144 6.17 10.64 -12.54
N PRO A 145 7.22 10.96 -11.76
CA PRO A 145 7.94 9.97 -10.96
C PRO A 145 7.12 9.41 -9.78
N PHE A 146 5.99 10.03 -9.43
CA PHE A 146 5.05 9.56 -8.41
C PHE A 146 3.93 8.68 -9.00
N GLY A 147 3.96 8.47 -10.31
CA GLY A 147 3.06 7.58 -11.03
C GLY A 147 3.24 6.07 -10.88
N PRO A 148 4.36 5.51 -10.36
CA PRO A 148 4.53 4.06 -10.28
C PRO A 148 3.44 3.36 -9.45
N LEU A 149 2.88 2.30 -10.03
CA LEU A 149 1.93 1.39 -9.40
C LEU A 149 2.46 -0.05 -9.54
N PRO A 150 3.29 -0.51 -8.59
CA PRO A 150 3.81 -1.87 -8.59
C PRO A 150 2.73 -2.85 -8.13
N LEU A 151 2.48 -3.88 -8.93
CA LEU A 151 1.59 -4.98 -8.61
C LEU A 151 2.43 -6.22 -8.29
N GLY A 152 2.38 -6.66 -7.03
CA GLY A 152 3.06 -7.86 -6.56
C GLY A 152 2.17 -9.10 -6.65
N GLY A 153 2.78 -10.28 -6.67
CA GLY A 153 2.08 -11.56 -6.76
C GLY A 153 3.06 -12.72 -6.76
N ASP A 154 2.54 -13.94 -6.69
CA ASP A 154 3.31 -15.11 -7.09
C ASP A 154 3.56 -15.08 -8.61
N ARG A 155 4.58 -15.79 -9.08
CA ARG A 155 4.96 -15.80 -10.49
C ARG A 155 3.83 -16.28 -11.40
N GLU A 156 3.12 -17.34 -11.03
CA GLU A 156 2.04 -17.89 -11.87
C GLU A 156 0.89 -16.88 -12.01
N ASP A 157 0.49 -16.26 -10.89
CA ASP A 157 -0.53 -15.21 -10.87
C ASP A 157 -0.11 -13.98 -11.69
N LEU A 158 1.17 -13.58 -11.60
CA LEU A 158 1.70 -12.43 -12.33
C LEU A 158 1.78 -12.69 -13.83
N ASP A 159 2.09 -13.91 -14.27
CA ASP A 159 2.13 -14.25 -15.69
C ASP A 159 0.71 -14.12 -16.30
N ILE A 160 -0.32 -14.67 -15.63
CA ILE A 160 -1.73 -14.55 -16.05
C ILE A 160 -2.20 -13.09 -16.03
N ALA A 161 -1.86 -12.35 -14.96
CA ALA A 161 -2.25 -10.95 -14.83
C ALA A 161 -1.58 -10.08 -15.91
N ALA A 162 -0.32 -10.34 -16.24
CA ALA A 162 0.42 -9.61 -17.25
C ALA A 162 -0.19 -9.78 -18.64
N GLU A 163 -0.52 -11.02 -19.02
CA GLU A 163 -1.20 -11.34 -20.29
C GLU A 163 -2.49 -10.52 -20.44
N LYS A 164 -3.36 -10.56 -19.44
CA LYS A 164 -4.62 -9.81 -19.44
C LYS A 164 -4.44 -8.30 -19.48
N ILE A 165 -3.44 -7.77 -18.76
CA ILE A 165 -3.14 -6.34 -18.77
C ILE A 165 -2.66 -5.91 -20.16
N ILE A 166 -1.84 -6.73 -20.82
CA ILE A 166 -1.35 -6.46 -22.17
C ILE A 166 -2.51 -6.49 -23.17
N GLU A 167 -3.37 -7.52 -23.15
CA GLU A 167 -4.58 -7.59 -23.99
C GLU A 167 -5.43 -6.30 -23.87
N ILE A 168 -5.62 -5.79 -22.65
CA ILE A 168 -6.46 -4.61 -22.41
C ILE A 168 -5.78 -3.31 -22.88
N LEU A 169 -4.48 -3.16 -22.64
CA LEU A 169 -3.75 -1.93 -22.98
C LEU A 169 -3.31 -1.87 -24.45
N HIS A 170 -3.17 -3.03 -25.09
CA HIS A 170 -2.69 -3.21 -26.45
C HIS A 170 -3.54 -4.23 -27.22
N PRO A 171 -4.84 -3.96 -27.42
CA PRO A 171 -5.76 -4.91 -28.08
C PRO A 171 -5.39 -5.19 -29.53
N ASP A 172 -4.60 -4.32 -30.17
CA ASP A 172 -4.23 -4.39 -31.58
C ASP A 172 -2.85 -5.05 -31.82
N GLN A 173 -2.22 -5.66 -30.80
CA GLN A 173 -0.92 -6.35 -30.92
C GLN A 173 -1.01 -7.86 -31.15
N GLU A 174 -2.20 -8.39 -31.43
CA GLU A 174 -2.35 -9.72 -32.03
C GLU A 174 -2.10 -9.66 -33.55
N GLU A 175 -0.82 -9.55 -33.96
CA GLU A 175 -0.23 -10.04 -35.22
C GLU A 175 1.30 -9.76 -35.29
#